data_AF-A0A8S3DZE6-F1
#
_entry.id   AF-A0A8S3DZE6-F1
#
_cell.length_a   1.000
_cell.length_b   1.000
_cell.length_c   1.000
_cell.angle_alpha   90.00
_cell.angle_beta   90.00
_cell.angle_gamma   90.00
#
_symmetry.space_group_name_H-M   'P 1'
#
loop_
_entity.id
_entity.type
_entity.pdbx_description
1 polymer ?
#
loop_
_entity_poly.entity_id
_entity_poly.type
_entity_poly.pdbx_seq_one_letter_code
_entity_poly.pdbx_strand_id
1 'polypeptide(L)'
;MEHQFRVVIIGAGIAGLSCAKYLIENGIDDFVILEAHDQIGGRCQTMQLLDHQLELGAESLHGEISNNPLYRLAEEHHLIDIDDSKIA
;
A
#
# COMPACT_ATOMS: atom_id res chain seq x y z
N MET A 1 -13.87 -26.99 -3.83
CA MET A 1 -14.85 -26.09 -3.20
C MET A 1 -14.97 -24.87 -4.11
N GLU A 2 -16.18 -24.50 -4.48
CA GLU A 2 -16.43 -23.24 -5.19
C GLU A 2 -16.55 -22.13 -4.15
N HIS A 3 -15.79 -21.06 -4.32
CA HIS A 3 -15.92 -19.84 -3.53
C HIS A 3 -16.60 -18.80 -4.39
N GLN A 4 -17.67 -18.20 -3.86
CA GLN A 4 -18.38 -17.09 -4.50
C GLN A 4 -18.13 -15.83 -3.70
N PHE A 5 -17.62 -14.79 -4.36
CA PHE A 5 -17.39 -13.48 -3.77
C PHE A 5 -18.19 -12.44 -4.54
N ARG A 6 -18.74 -11.43 -3.85
CA ARG A 6 -19.42 -10.32 -4.53
C ARG A 6 -18.49 -9.45 -5.35
N VAL A 7 -17.24 -9.28 -4.89
CA VAL A 7 -16.21 -8.50 -5.59
C VAL A 7 -14.92 -9.30 -5.70
N VAL A 8 -14.29 -9.28 -6.87
CA VAL A 8 -12.97 -9.85 -7.10
C VAL A 8 -12.03 -8.71 -7.49
N ILE A 9 -10.99 -8.50 -6.68
CA ILE A 9 -9.92 -7.53 -6.94
C ILE A 9 -8.73 -8.28 -7.54
N ILE A 10 -8.32 -7.90 -8.75
CA ILE A 10 -7.16 -8.51 -9.42
C ILE A 10 -5.92 -7.65 -9.16
N GLY A 11 -4.96 -8.20 -8.41
CA GLY A 11 -3.72 -7.57 -8.00
C GLY A 11 -3.78 -7.01 -6.57
N ALA A 12 -2.78 -7.36 -5.76
CA ALA A 12 -2.55 -6.87 -4.39
C ALA A 12 -1.43 -5.81 -4.35
N GLY A 13 -1.33 -4.98 -5.38
CA GLY A 13 -0.54 -3.74 -5.33
C GLY A 13 -1.25 -2.62 -4.57
N ILE A 14 -0.62 -1.45 -4.47
CA ILE A 14 -1.19 -0.30 -3.75
C ILE A 14 -2.64 0.02 -4.13
N ALA A 15 -2.97 0.01 -5.44
CA ALA A 15 -4.33 0.28 -5.90
C ALA A 15 -5.36 -0.78 -5.45
N GLY A 16 -4.99 -2.07 -5.48
CA GLY A 16 -5.87 -3.16 -5.07
C GLY A 16 -6.08 -3.19 -3.56
N LEU A 17 -5.01 -2.97 -2.79
CA LEU A 17 -5.08 -2.85 -1.33
C LEU A 17 -5.87 -1.62 -0.89
N SER A 18 -5.71 -0.48 -1.58
CA SER A 18 -6.54 0.71 -1.33
C SER A 18 -8.02 0.46 -1.65
N CYS A 19 -8.32 -0.28 -2.72
CA CYS A 19 -9.69 -0.68 -3.04
C CYS A 19 -10.30 -1.56 -1.94
N ALA A 20 -9.56 -2.58 -1.48
CA ALA A 20 -9.97 -3.45 -0.39
C ALA A 20 -10.24 -2.66 0.91
N LYS A 21 -9.32 -1.74 1.29
CA LYS A 21 -9.51 -0.84 2.43
C LYS A 21 -10.79 -0.01 2.29
N TYR A 22 -11.00 0.60 1.12
CA TYR A 22 -12.18 1.41 0.85
C TYR A 22 -13.48 0.59 0.95
N LEU A 23 -13.50 -0.65 0.44
CA LEU A 23 -14.65 -1.54 0.57
C LEU A 23 -14.97 -1.85 2.03
N ILE A 24 -13.95 -2.20 2.83
CA ILE A 24 -14.10 -2.48 4.27
C ILE A 24 -14.68 -1.25 4.99
N GLU A 25 -14.13 -0.06 4.72
CA GLU A 25 -14.60 1.20 5.33
C GLU A 25 -16.05 1.54 4.97
N ASN A 26 -16.56 1.01 3.86
CA ASN A 26 -17.94 1.17 3.42
C ASN A 26 -18.82 -0.06 3.75
N GLY A 27 -18.36 -0.96 4.62
CA GLY A 27 -19.14 -2.11 5.08
C GLY A 27 -19.29 -3.23 4.05
N ILE A 28 -18.36 -3.33 3.09
CA ILE A 28 -18.32 -4.39 2.08
C ILE A 28 -17.08 -5.26 2.36
N ASP A 29 -17.31 -6.44 2.93
CA ASP A 29 -16.27 -7.42 3.30
C ASP A 29 -16.31 -8.71 2.46
N ASP A 30 -17.37 -8.93 1.68
CA ASP A 30 -17.49 -10.05 0.74
C ASP A 30 -16.70 -9.80 -0.55
N PHE A 31 -15.37 -9.90 -0.43
CA PHE A 31 -14.46 -9.80 -1.57
C PHE A 31 -13.24 -10.71 -1.40
N VAL A 32 -12.55 -10.92 -2.52
CA VAL A 32 -11.25 -11.58 -2.56
C VAL A 32 -10.26 -10.76 -3.37
N ILE A 33 -8.99 -10.79 -2.97
CA ILE A 33 -7.87 -10.24 -3.74
C ILE A 33 -7.09 -11.41 -4.33
N LEU A 34 -6.87 -11.38 -5.64
CA LEU A 34 -6.06 -12.37 -6.35
C LEU A 34 -4.77 -11.72 -6.82
N GLU A 35 -3.64 -12.12 -6.21
CA GLU A 35 -2.30 -11.68 -6.59
C GLU A 35 -1.57 -12.83 -7.29
N ALA A 36 -0.84 -12.50 -8.36
CA ALA A 36 -0.08 -13.48 -9.12
C ALA A 36 1.28 -13.77 -8.48
N HIS A 37 1.86 -12.78 -7.79
CA HIS A 37 3.13 -12.91 -7.07
C HIS A 37 2.94 -13.56 -5.70
N ASP A 38 4.02 -14.11 -5.14
CA ASP A 38 4.05 -14.65 -3.78
C ASP A 38 4.07 -13.57 -2.67
N GLN A 39 4.16 -12.30 -3.08
CA GLN A 39 4.27 -11.13 -2.22
C GLN A 39 3.31 -10.05 -2.69
N ILE A 40 2.68 -9.40 -1.74
CA ILE A 40 1.83 -8.22 -1.99
C ILE A 40 2.69 -6.96 -2.15
N GLY A 41 2.09 -5.85 -2.56
CA GLY A 41 2.76 -4.55 -2.75
C GLY A 41 2.95 -4.18 -4.21
N GLY A 42 3.02 -5.17 -5.11
CA GLY A 42 3.13 -4.96 -6.55
C GLY A 42 4.44 -4.26 -6.91
N ARG A 43 4.37 -3.00 -7.35
CA ARG A 43 5.57 -2.18 -7.67
C ARG A 43 6.20 -1.50 -6.44
N CYS A 44 5.68 -1.71 -5.24
CA CYS A 44 6.35 -1.36 -4.00
C CYS A 44 6.95 -2.66 -3.45
N GLN A 45 8.23 -2.91 -3.74
CA GLN A 45 8.87 -4.18 -3.43
C GLN A 45 10.25 -3.92 -2.82
N THR A 46 10.46 -4.50 -1.65
CA THR A 46 11.74 -4.51 -0.94
C THR A 46 12.31 -5.93 -0.98
N MET A 47 13.61 -6.07 -1.23
CA MET A 47 14.32 -7.34 -1.12
C MET A 47 15.40 -7.28 -0.05
N GLN A 48 15.59 -8.38 0.68
CA GLN A 48 16.75 -8.57 1.54
C GLN A 48 17.88 -9.20 0.73
N LEU A 49 19.04 -8.55 0.68
CA LEU A 49 20.26 -9.07 0.07
C LEU A 49 21.40 -9.00 1.09
N LEU A 50 21.83 -10.17 1.58
CA LEU A 50 22.79 -10.28 2.69
C LEU A 50 22.27 -9.45 3.89
N ASP A 51 23.09 -8.54 4.41
CA ASP A 51 22.75 -7.66 5.52
C ASP A 51 22.11 -6.32 5.09
N HIS A 52 21.66 -6.22 3.83
CA HIS A 52 21.09 -5.01 3.26
C HIS A 52 19.65 -5.20 2.79
N GLN A 53 18.84 -4.15 2.95
CA GLN A 53 17.54 -4.02 2.29
C GLN A 53 17.69 -3.16 1.03
N LEU A 54 17.09 -3.62 -0.06
CA LEU A 54 17.09 -2.93 -1.34
C LEU A 54 15.64 -2.68 -1.78
N GLU A 55 15.33 -1.44 -2.11
CA GLU A 55 14.07 -1.10 -2.79
C GLU A 55 14.21 -1.41 -4.28
N LEU A 56 13.36 -2.31 -4.79
CA LEU A 56 13.31 -2.71 -6.20
C LEU A 56 12.27 -1.92 -7.01
N GLY A 57 11.44 -1.17 -6.32
CA GLY A 57 10.35 -0.40 -6.89
C GLY A 57 10.26 0.98 -6.27
N ALA A 58 9.07 1.42 -5.90
CA ALA A 58 8.85 2.75 -5.33
C ALA A 58 9.71 2.98 -4.08
N GLU A 59 10.63 3.94 -4.16
CA GLU A 59 11.65 4.20 -3.14
C GLU A 59 11.53 5.57 -2.45
N SER A 60 10.68 6.47 -2.95
CA SER A 60 10.59 7.85 -2.44
C SER A 60 9.23 8.48 -2.64
N LEU A 61 8.79 9.26 -1.63
CA LEU A 61 7.60 10.10 -1.71
C LEU A 61 7.98 11.50 -2.20
N HIS A 62 7.48 11.89 -3.36
CA HIS A 62 7.73 13.19 -3.96
C HIS A 62 6.52 14.13 -3.81
N GLY A 63 6.77 15.44 -3.79
CA GLY A 63 5.73 16.48 -3.73
C GLY A 63 5.58 17.14 -2.36
N GLU A 64 4.61 18.05 -2.26
CA GLU A 64 4.28 18.77 -1.03
C GLU A 64 3.68 17.82 0.02
N ILE A 65 4.22 17.86 1.24
CA ILE A 65 3.84 16.98 2.35
C ILE A 65 2.34 17.13 2.67
N SER A 66 1.85 18.37 2.74
CA SER A 66 0.48 18.70 3.14
C SER A 66 -0.60 18.20 2.18
N ASN A 67 -0.27 18.02 0.89
CA ASN A 67 -1.22 17.62 -0.15
C ASN A 67 -1.02 16.17 -0.64
N ASN A 68 0.00 15.47 -0.13
CA ASN A 68 0.27 14.10 -0.55
C ASN A 68 -0.36 13.10 0.43
N PRO A 69 -1.37 12.30 0.01
CA PRO A 69 -2.04 11.35 0.88
C PRO A 69 -1.12 10.24 1.40
N LEU A 70 -0.01 9.95 0.72
CA LEU A 70 0.96 8.96 1.17
C LEU A 70 1.80 9.46 2.35
N TYR A 71 2.06 10.78 2.45
CA TYR A 71 2.75 11.34 3.62
C TYR A 71 1.88 11.21 4.88
N ARG A 72 0.59 11.54 4.79
CA ARG A 72 -0.38 11.33 5.89
C ARG A 72 -0.48 9.88 6.30
N LEU A 73 -0.57 8.96 5.32
CA LEU A 73 -0.61 7.53 5.61
C LEU A 73 0.68 7.04 6.30
N ALA A 74 1.84 7.52 5.85
CA ALA A 74 3.12 7.17 6.47
C ALA A 74 3.23 7.71 7.90
N GLU A 75 2.73 8.91 8.17
CA GLU A 75 2.66 9.51 9.51
C GLU A 75 1.72 8.71 10.43
N GLU A 76 0.50 8.41 9.99
CA GLU A 76 -0.50 7.61 10.75
C GLU A 76 0.08 6.26 11.20
N HIS A 77 0.97 5.68 10.39
CA HIS A 77 1.62 4.40 10.64
C HIS A 77 3.04 4.52 11.23
N HIS A 78 3.49 5.73 11.59
CA HIS A 78 4.80 6.00 12.19
C HIS A 78 5.98 5.49 11.33
N LEU A 79 5.86 5.61 10.01
CA LEU A 79 6.86 5.17 9.03
C LEU A 79 7.84 6.28 8.61
N ILE A 80 7.52 7.53 8.93
CA ILE A 80 8.36 8.69 8.67
C ILE A 80 8.39 9.60 9.91
N ASP A 81 9.54 10.21 10.14
CA ASP A 81 9.65 11.35 11.05
C ASP A 81 9.40 12.61 10.23
N ILE A 82 8.21 13.22 10.39
CA ILE A 82 7.94 14.52 9.78
C ILE A 82 8.63 15.59 10.62
N ASP A 83 9.59 16.27 10.01
CA ASP A 83 10.11 17.52 10.54
C ASP A 83 9.08 18.62 10.25
N ASP A 84 8.37 19.07 11.29
CA ASP A 84 7.34 20.11 11.21
C ASP A 84 7.85 21.40 10.50
N SER A 85 9.16 21.64 10.50
CA SER A 85 9.76 22.79 9.80
C SER A 85 9.67 22.71 8.27
N LYS A 86 9.30 21.55 7.71
CA LYS A 86 9.18 21.30 6.26
C LYS A 86 7.73 21.25 5.76
N ILE A 87 6.75 21.54 6.63
CA ILE A 87 5.32 21.56 6.30
C ILE A 87 4.91 22.86 5.55
N ALA A 88 5.86 23.80 5.38
CA ALA A 88 5.65 25.10 4.73
C ALA A 88 5.10 25.00 3.29
#